data_AF-A0A9E0A1U5-F1
#
_entry.id   AF-A0A9E0A1U5-F1
#
_cell.length_a   1.000
_cell.length_b   1.000
_cell.length_c   1.000
_cell.angle_alpha   90.00
_cell.angle_beta   90.00
_cell.angle_gamma   90.00
#
_symmetry.space_group_name_H-M   'P 1'
#
loop_
_entity.id
_entity.type
_entity.pdbx_description
1 polymer ?
#
loop_
_entity_poly.entity_id
_entity_poly.type
_entity_poly.pdbx_seq_one_letter_code
_entity_poly.pdbx_strand_id
1 'polypeptide(L)'
;NLYLSFFDDETTSKKKDIHETLSSVNDINERIAYLRAITISKLIEQCSSNFSKSYDQIMSGQPVKPLIDQMEGTSAKAMDEIRKVSVNQVYNHSKVVEIEIAGFTIIGELLDIFTSAVLEPTKPISKKALRLIPEQYLAESSDNYSKVMAVVDYISGMTDIYALETYQLFKGIKLPSL
;
A
#
# COMPACT_ATOMS: atom_id res chain seq x y z
N ASN A 1 -3.57 1.34 -24.44
CA ASN A 1 -4.16 2.25 -23.44
C ASN A 1 -5.05 1.41 -22.53
N LEU A 2 -4.65 1.19 -21.27
CA LEU A 2 -5.29 0.23 -20.36
C LEU A 2 -6.76 0.55 -20.08
N TYR A 3 -7.14 1.83 -20.01
CA TYR A 3 -8.51 2.25 -19.72
C TYR A 3 -9.51 1.85 -20.81
N LEU A 4 -9.09 1.82 -22.07
CA LEU A 4 -9.99 1.41 -23.16
C LEU A 4 -10.39 -0.07 -23.05
N SER A 5 -9.62 -0.90 -22.35
CA SER A 5 -9.92 -2.31 -22.12
C SER A 5 -11.16 -2.53 -21.26
N PHE A 6 -11.62 -1.52 -20.52
CA PHE A 6 -12.87 -1.59 -19.77
C PHE A 6 -14.11 -1.50 -20.65
N PHE A 7 -13.99 -1.22 -21.95
CA PHE A 7 -15.14 -0.97 -22.83
C PHE A 7 -15.13 -1.94 -24.03
N ASP A 8 -16.09 -2.89 -24.03
CA ASP A 8 -16.34 -3.86 -25.11
C ASP A 8 -16.75 -3.19 -26.42
N ASP A 9 -16.53 -3.88 -27.54
CA ASP A 9 -16.96 -3.47 -28.88
C ASP A 9 -18.49 -3.61 -29.10
N GLU A 10 -19.20 -4.39 -28.27
CA GLU A 10 -20.63 -4.65 -28.42
C GLU A 10 -21.54 -3.47 -28.01
N THR A 11 -21.00 -2.44 -27.35
CA THR A 11 -21.70 -1.14 -27.21
C THR A 11 -21.13 -0.15 -28.22
N THR A 12 -21.44 -0.38 -29.50
CA THR A 12 -20.96 0.41 -30.65
C THR A 12 -21.14 1.92 -30.46
N SER A 13 -22.15 2.35 -29.69
CA SER A 13 -22.38 3.77 -29.40
C SER A 13 -21.36 4.36 -28.41
N LYS A 14 -21.18 3.76 -27.22
CA LYS A 14 -20.34 4.36 -26.17
C LYS A 14 -18.86 4.44 -26.55
N LYS A 15 -18.32 3.42 -27.24
CA LYS A 15 -16.91 3.42 -27.64
C LYS A 15 -16.63 4.43 -28.76
N LYS A 16 -17.61 4.62 -29.65
CA LYS A 16 -17.57 5.67 -30.68
C LYS A 16 -17.59 7.06 -30.03
N ASP A 17 -18.50 7.29 -29.07
CA ASP A 17 -18.59 8.55 -28.32
C ASP A 17 -17.28 8.86 -27.56
N ILE A 18 -16.67 7.84 -26.95
CA ILE A 18 -15.35 7.95 -26.30
C ILE A 18 -14.29 8.33 -27.33
N HIS A 19 -14.25 7.68 -28.49
CA HIS A 19 -13.24 7.97 -29.51
C HIS A 19 -13.39 9.37 -30.10
N GLU A 20 -14.62 9.83 -30.34
CA GLU A 20 -14.92 11.19 -30.79
C GLU A 20 -14.49 12.23 -29.75
N THR A 21 -14.82 11.99 -28.47
CA THR A 21 -14.40 12.86 -27.36
C THR A 21 -12.88 12.89 -27.20
N LEU A 22 -12.20 11.74 -27.33
CA LEU A 22 -10.74 11.69 -27.28
C LEU A 22 -10.08 12.38 -28.47
N SER A 23 -10.73 12.38 -29.63
CA SER A 23 -10.21 13.01 -30.85
C SER A 23 -10.32 14.54 -30.81
N SER A 24 -11.30 15.09 -30.09
CA SER A 24 -11.49 16.53 -29.93
C SER A 24 -10.64 17.15 -28.82
N VAL A 25 -10.17 16.34 -27.87
CA VAL A 25 -9.26 16.78 -26.79
C VAL A 25 -7.82 16.66 -27.26
N ASN A 26 -7.04 17.74 -27.23
CA ASN A 26 -5.63 17.71 -27.67
C ASN A 26 -4.65 17.31 -26.55
N ASP A 27 -4.97 17.61 -25.29
CA ASP A 27 -4.09 17.33 -24.15
C ASP A 27 -4.18 15.87 -23.69
N ILE A 28 -3.02 15.23 -23.52
CA ILE A 28 -2.93 13.81 -23.13
C ILE A 28 -3.40 13.60 -21.69
N ASN A 29 -3.14 14.54 -20.78
CA ASN A 29 -3.56 14.42 -19.39
C ASN A 29 -5.08 14.55 -19.27
N GLU A 30 -5.70 15.44 -20.04
CA GLU A 30 -7.16 15.56 -20.14
C GLU A 30 -7.80 14.28 -20.68
N ARG A 31 -7.21 13.67 -21.73
CA ARG A 31 -7.64 12.37 -22.24
C ARG A 31 -7.59 11.28 -21.17
N ILE A 32 -6.50 11.22 -20.39
CA ILE A 32 -6.35 10.25 -19.29
C ILE A 32 -7.37 10.54 -18.18
N ALA A 33 -7.55 11.81 -17.81
CA ALA A 33 -8.49 12.22 -16.77
C ALA A 33 -9.93 11.86 -17.14
N TYR A 34 -10.32 12.10 -18.40
CA TYR A 34 -11.61 11.70 -18.96
C TYR A 34 -11.80 10.18 -18.90
N LEU A 35 -10.85 9.41 -19.43
CA LEU A 35 -10.90 7.94 -19.41
C LEU A 35 -10.99 7.37 -17.99
N ARG A 36 -10.26 7.95 -17.04
CA ARG A 36 -10.33 7.58 -15.63
C ARG A 36 -11.71 7.86 -15.06
N ALA A 37 -12.31 9.02 -15.34
CA ALA A 37 -13.63 9.39 -14.82
C ALA A 37 -14.72 8.40 -15.28
N ILE A 38 -14.78 8.10 -16.58
CA ILE A 38 -15.78 7.17 -17.12
C ILE A 38 -15.55 5.73 -16.63
N THR A 39 -14.29 5.33 -16.43
CA THR A 39 -13.94 4.00 -15.90
C THR A 39 -14.36 3.87 -14.44
N ILE A 40 -14.06 4.87 -13.61
CA ILE A 40 -14.49 4.91 -12.20
C ILE A 40 -16.01 4.83 -12.11
N SER A 41 -16.75 5.58 -12.93
CA SER A 41 -18.22 5.52 -12.97
C SER A 41 -18.72 4.10 -13.26
N LYS A 42 -18.17 3.44 -14.28
CA LYS A 42 -18.53 2.05 -14.62
C LYS A 42 -18.23 1.09 -13.47
N LEU A 43 -17.08 1.22 -12.82
CA LEU A 43 -16.67 0.36 -11.71
C LEU A 43 -17.55 0.57 -10.47
N ILE A 44 -17.96 1.81 -10.18
CA ILE A 44 -18.90 2.12 -9.09
C ILE A 44 -20.24 1.42 -9.32
N GLU A 45 -20.80 1.49 -10.54
CA GLU A 45 -22.06 0.83 -10.88
C GLU A 45 -21.97 -0.69 -10.65
N GLN A 46 -20.88 -1.31 -11.12
CA GLN A 46 -20.67 -2.75 -10.97
C GLN A 46 -20.46 -3.17 -9.52
N CYS A 47 -19.63 -2.44 -8.77
CA CYS A 47 -19.43 -2.72 -7.33
C CYS A 47 -20.72 -2.54 -6.54
N SER A 48 -21.53 -1.52 -6.86
CA SER A 48 -22.83 -1.30 -6.21
C SER A 48 -23.79 -2.45 -6.48
N SER A 49 -23.86 -2.92 -7.72
CA SER A 49 -24.66 -4.10 -8.07
C SER A 49 -24.20 -5.35 -7.32
N ASN A 50 -22.89 -5.59 -7.26
CA ASN A 50 -22.31 -6.73 -6.54
C ASN A 50 -22.58 -6.66 -5.03
N PHE A 51 -22.52 -5.45 -4.45
CA PHE A 51 -22.90 -5.22 -3.06
C PHE A 51 -24.37 -5.56 -2.82
N SER A 52 -25.29 -5.07 -3.65
CA SER A 52 -26.72 -5.38 -3.53
C SER A 52 -26.99 -6.89 -3.62
N LYS A 53 -26.30 -7.61 -4.52
CA LYS A 53 -26.42 -9.07 -4.64
C LYS A 53 -25.89 -9.81 -3.40
N SER A 54 -24.82 -9.30 -2.78
CA SER A 54 -24.19 -9.90 -1.61
C SER A 54 -24.75 -9.40 -0.28
N TYR A 55 -25.75 -8.52 -0.29
CA TYR A 55 -26.18 -7.75 0.88
C TYR A 55 -26.51 -8.63 2.09
N ASP A 56 -27.35 -9.65 1.90
CA ASP A 56 -27.78 -10.54 2.97
C ASP A 56 -26.61 -11.35 3.57
N GLN A 57 -25.65 -11.75 2.74
CA GLN A 57 -24.43 -12.44 3.19
C GLN A 57 -23.57 -11.52 4.05
N ILE A 58 -23.37 -10.27 3.61
CA ILE A 58 -22.62 -9.27 4.38
C ILE A 58 -23.31 -9.02 5.72
N MET A 59 -24.64 -8.79 5.73
CA MET A 59 -25.39 -8.50 6.95
C MET A 59 -25.44 -9.69 7.92
N SER A 60 -25.35 -10.92 7.42
CA SER A 60 -25.30 -12.13 8.25
C SER A 60 -23.88 -12.50 8.70
N GLY A 61 -22.86 -11.68 8.39
CA GLY A 61 -21.48 -11.94 8.76
C GLY A 61 -20.84 -13.11 8.01
N GLN A 62 -21.44 -13.54 6.89
CA GLN A 62 -20.87 -14.58 6.05
C GLN A 62 -19.67 -14.02 5.25
N PRO A 63 -18.65 -14.84 4.99
CA PRO A 63 -17.50 -14.40 4.21
C PRO A 63 -17.92 -14.09 2.76
N VAL A 64 -17.57 -12.90 2.29
CA VAL A 64 -17.87 -12.41 0.94
C VAL A 64 -16.56 -11.96 0.28
N LYS A 65 -16.36 -12.33 -0.99
CA LYS A 65 -15.19 -11.87 -1.76
C LYS A 65 -15.22 -10.34 -1.93
N PRO A 66 -14.06 -9.66 -2.07
CA PRO A 66 -14.04 -8.24 -2.41
C PRO A 66 -14.92 -7.93 -3.62
N LEU A 67 -15.71 -6.86 -3.58
CA LEU A 67 -16.72 -6.54 -4.62
C LEU A 67 -16.12 -6.40 -6.02
N ILE A 68 -14.86 -5.93 -6.09
CA ILE A 68 -14.08 -5.78 -7.31
C ILE A 68 -13.72 -7.15 -7.92
N ASP A 69 -13.49 -8.17 -7.09
CA ASP A 69 -13.18 -9.54 -7.53
C ASP A 69 -14.44 -10.33 -7.90
N GLN A 70 -15.63 -9.79 -7.62
CA GLN A 70 -16.91 -10.32 -8.09
C GLN A 70 -17.33 -9.76 -9.45
N MET A 71 -16.54 -8.86 -10.04
CA MET A 71 -16.86 -8.33 -11.36
C MET A 71 -16.72 -9.40 -12.44
N GLU A 72 -17.48 -9.24 -13.52
CA GLU A 72 -17.50 -10.14 -14.66
C GLU A 72 -17.24 -9.38 -15.97
N GLY A 73 -17.03 -10.13 -17.06
CA GLY A 73 -16.88 -9.56 -18.39
C GLY A 73 -15.62 -8.72 -18.59
N THR A 74 -15.73 -7.62 -19.35
CA THR A 74 -14.58 -6.76 -19.70
C THR A 74 -13.91 -6.15 -18.50
N SER A 75 -14.67 -5.66 -17.51
CA SER A 75 -14.07 -4.99 -16.37
C SER A 75 -13.17 -5.91 -15.56
N ALA A 76 -13.58 -7.17 -15.39
CA ALA A 76 -12.76 -8.18 -14.72
C ALA A 76 -11.46 -8.45 -15.48
N LYS A 77 -11.54 -8.64 -16.81
CA LYS A 77 -10.38 -8.84 -17.68
C LYS A 77 -9.45 -7.62 -17.65
N ALA A 78 -10.00 -6.42 -17.74
CA ALA A 78 -9.24 -5.17 -17.73
C ALA A 78 -8.51 -4.96 -16.39
N MET A 79 -9.17 -5.26 -15.26
CA MET A 79 -8.53 -5.21 -13.94
C MET A 79 -7.40 -6.23 -13.80
N ASP A 80 -7.58 -7.45 -14.32
CA ASP A 80 -6.54 -8.48 -14.31
C ASP A 80 -5.32 -8.06 -15.15
N GLU A 81 -5.55 -7.50 -16.34
CA GLU A 81 -4.48 -6.94 -17.18
C GLU A 81 -3.76 -5.77 -16.50
N ILE A 82 -4.48 -4.86 -15.84
CA ILE A 82 -3.86 -3.80 -15.05
C ILE A 82 -3.00 -4.38 -13.94
N ARG A 83 -3.50 -5.39 -13.20
CA ARG A 83 -2.74 -6.05 -12.13
C ARG A 83 -1.44 -6.65 -12.67
N LYS A 84 -1.50 -7.37 -13.80
CA LYS A 84 -0.30 -7.94 -14.45
C LYS A 84 0.69 -6.86 -14.87
N VAL A 85 0.23 -5.79 -15.52
CA VAL A 85 1.09 -4.70 -15.94
C VAL A 85 1.70 -3.97 -14.75
N SER A 86 0.93 -3.70 -13.69
CA SER A 86 1.42 -3.08 -12.46
C SER A 86 2.52 -3.91 -11.81
N VAL A 87 2.35 -5.23 -11.68
CA VAL A 87 3.40 -6.12 -11.16
C VAL A 87 4.64 -6.07 -12.05
N ASN A 88 4.48 -6.24 -13.36
CA ASN A 88 5.61 -6.37 -14.28
C ASN A 88 6.39 -5.07 -14.50
N GLN A 89 5.71 -3.93 -14.50
CA GLN A 89 6.30 -2.66 -14.96
C GLN A 89 6.41 -1.59 -13.87
N VAL A 90 5.62 -1.68 -12.79
CA VAL A 90 5.62 -0.68 -11.72
C VAL A 90 6.29 -1.23 -10.47
N TYR A 91 5.77 -2.31 -9.90
CA TYR A 91 6.31 -2.87 -8.65
C TYR A 91 7.68 -3.51 -8.86
N ASN A 92 7.88 -4.25 -9.95
CA ASN A 92 9.18 -4.84 -10.29
C ASN A 92 10.13 -3.88 -11.03
N HIS A 93 9.81 -2.59 -11.08
CA HIS A 93 10.74 -1.61 -11.63
C HIS A 93 11.98 -1.53 -10.74
N SER A 94 13.20 -1.53 -11.31
CA SER A 94 14.46 -1.65 -10.55
C SER A 94 14.57 -0.70 -9.37
N LYS A 95 14.21 0.59 -9.57
CA LYS A 95 14.20 1.59 -8.50
C LYS A 95 13.25 1.26 -7.34
N VAL A 96 12.09 0.66 -7.62
CA VAL A 96 11.15 0.25 -6.57
C VAL A 96 11.75 -0.90 -5.78
N VAL A 97 12.30 -1.89 -6.46
CA VAL A 97 12.99 -3.03 -5.83
C VAL A 97 14.17 -2.58 -4.97
N GLU A 98 14.99 -1.64 -5.44
CA GLU A 98 16.09 -1.05 -4.66
C GLU A 98 15.59 -0.40 -3.36
N ILE A 99 14.49 0.35 -3.42
CA ILE A 99 13.85 0.97 -2.25
C ILE A 99 13.31 -0.09 -1.30
N GLU A 100 12.65 -1.14 -1.81
CA GLU A 100 12.10 -2.23 -1.01
C GLU A 100 13.20 -3.03 -0.29
N ILE A 101 14.32 -3.33 -0.95
CA ILE A 101 15.47 -4.02 -0.35
C ILE A 101 16.07 -3.18 0.79
N ALA A 102 16.23 -1.87 0.57
CA ALA A 102 16.71 -0.95 1.59
C ALA A 102 15.73 -0.91 2.78
N GLY A 103 14.42 -0.80 2.51
CA GLY A 103 13.37 -0.81 3.53
C GLY A 103 13.38 -2.09 4.37
N PHE A 104 13.49 -3.26 3.74
CA PHE A 104 13.58 -4.55 4.44
C PHE A 104 14.76 -4.59 5.40
N THR A 105 15.93 -4.12 4.95
CA THR A 105 17.15 -4.08 5.77
C THR A 105 17.00 -3.11 6.94
N ILE A 106 16.49 -1.90 6.69
CA ILE A 106 16.28 -0.85 7.69
C ILE A 106 15.34 -1.35 8.79
N ILE A 107 14.16 -1.87 8.41
CA ILE A 107 13.16 -2.30 9.37
C ILE A 107 13.65 -3.53 10.17
N GLY A 108 14.28 -4.49 9.51
CA GLY A 108 14.85 -5.67 10.18
C GLY A 108 15.90 -5.30 11.22
N GLU A 109 16.82 -4.39 10.88
CA GLU A 109 17.88 -3.94 11.78
C GLU A 109 17.34 -3.11 12.96
N LEU A 110 16.36 -2.24 12.72
CA LEU A 110 15.70 -1.51 13.79
C LEU A 110 14.96 -2.47 14.73
N LEU A 111 14.25 -3.47 14.19
CA LEU A 111 13.60 -4.50 14.99
C LEU A 111 14.64 -5.24 15.85
N ASP A 112 15.75 -5.70 15.28
CA ASP A 112 16.79 -6.42 16.03
C ASP A 112 17.39 -5.57 17.15
N ILE A 113 17.69 -4.30 16.88
CA ILE A 113 18.26 -3.37 17.86
C ILE A 113 17.29 -3.15 19.02
N PHE A 114 16.04 -2.78 18.73
CA PHE A 114 15.09 -2.39 19.77
C PHE A 114 14.53 -3.60 20.54
N THR A 115 14.29 -4.73 19.86
CA THR A 115 13.88 -5.97 20.55
C THR A 115 14.97 -6.47 21.49
N SER A 116 16.23 -6.47 21.04
CA SER A 116 17.37 -6.79 21.91
C SER A 116 17.46 -5.81 23.09
N ALA A 117 17.18 -4.53 22.85
CA ALA A 117 17.24 -3.51 23.90
C ALA A 117 16.16 -3.71 24.99
N VAL A 118 14.92 -4.06 24.62
CA VAL A 118 13.83 -4.29 25.60
C VAL A 118 13.97 -5.64 26.33
N LEU A 119 14.54 -6.66 25.68
CA LEU A 119 14.76 -7.98 26.28
C LEU A 119 16.01 -7.99 27.18
N GLU A 120 17.03 -7.21 26.85
CA GLU A 120 18.28 -7.09 27.60
C GLU A 120 18.60 -5.63 27.99
N PRO A 121 17.79 -5.02 28.88
CA PRO A 121 17.89 -3.59 29.20
C PRO A 121 19.10 -3.24 30.08
N THR A 122 19.85 -4.24 30.57
CA THR A 122 21.00 -4.03 31.46
C THR A 122 22.23 -3.52 30.72
N LYS A 123 22.35 -3.80 29.42
CA LYS A 123 23.49 -3.35 28.59
C LYS A 123 23.50 -1.82 28.44
N PRO A 124 24.68 -1.16 28.51
CA PRO A 124 24.76 0.30 28.37
C PRO A 124 24.16 0.83 27.07
N ILE A 125 24.32 0.10 25.95
CA ILE A 125 23.77 0.48 24.65
C ILE A 125 22.24 0.35 24.62
N SER A 126 21.69 -0.73 25.19
CA SER A 126 20.24 -0.95 25.30
C SER A 126 19.58 0.20 26.05
N LYS A 127 20.14 0.62 27.19
CA LYS A 127 19.60 1.76 27.95
C LYS A 127 19.56 3.06 27.14
N LYS A 128 20.56 3.30 26.28
CA LYS A 128 20.58 4.48 25.40
C LYS A 128 19.58 4.34 24.26
N ALA A 129 19.48 3.16 23.65
CA ALA A 129 18.52 2.89 22.59
C ALA A 129 17.08 3.07 23.09
N LEU A 130 16.74 2.55 24.27
CA LEU A 130 15.40 2.69 24.86
C LEU A 130 14.99 4.14 25.13
N ARG A 131 15.95 5.05 25.33
CA ARG A 131 15.66 6.50 25.47
C ARG A 131 15.18 7.15 24.18
N LEU A 132 15.39 6.51 23.04
CA LEU A 132 14.90 6.99 21.75
C LEU A 132 13.46 6.55 21.49
N ILE A 133 12.95 5.57 22.25
CA ILE A 133 11.55 5.15 22.19
C ILE A 133 10.71 6.16 22.99
N PRO A 134 9.69 6.80 22.39
CA PRO A 134 8.77 7.67 23.11
C PRO A 134 8.05 6.92 24.24
N GLU A 135 7.83 7.60 25.37
CA GLU A 135 7.26 6.98 26.59
C GLU A 135 5.90 6.30 26.34
N GLN A 136 5.09 6.82 25.41
CA GLN A 136 3.80 6.24 25.04
C GLN A 136 3.89 4.79 24.52
N TYR A 137 5.05 4.35 24.04
CA TYR A 137 5.29 2.99 23.57
C TYR A 137 5.95 2.10 24.62
N LEU A 138 6.47 2.66 25.72
CA LEU A 138 7.12 1.85 26.75
C LEU A 138 6.06 1.11 27.57
N ALA A 139 5.91 -0.20 27.31
CA ALA A 139 4.98 -1.03 28.08
C ALA A 139 5.44 -1.11 29.55
N GLU A 140 4.52 -0.86 30.49
CA GLU A 140 4.73 -1.05 31.93
C GLU A 140 4.77 -2.55 32.32
N SER A 141 4.52 -3.45 31.37
CA SER A 141 4.42 -4.88 31.60
C SER A 141 5.78 -5.58 31.64
N SER A 142 5.84 -6.64 32.46
CA SER A 142 7.07 -7.39 32.71
C SER A 142 7.36 -8.48 31.69
N ASP A 143 6.35 -8.91 30.92
CA ASP A 143 6.44 -10.04 30.01
C ASP A 143 7.12 -9.68 28.68
N ASN A 144 7.78 -10.66 28.07
CA ASN A 144 8.55 -10.45 26.85
C ASN A 144 7.67 -10.16 25.63
N TYR A 145 6.44 -10.70 25.59
CA TYR A 145 5.53 -10.49 24.46
C TYR A 145 5.15 -9.02 24.36
N SER A 146 4.68 -8.43 25.46
CA SER A 146 4.27 -7.02 25.49
C SER A 146 5.43 -6.07 25.21
N LYS A 147 6.65 -6.41 25.66
CA LYS A 147 7.86 -5.64 25.35
C LYS A 147 8.18 -5.63 23.86
N VAL A 148 8.11 -6.79 23.21
CA VAL A 148 8.33 -6.90 21.76
C VAL A 148 7.19 -6.21 20.99
N MET A 149 5.95 -6.35 21.45
CA MET A 149 4.79 -5.66 20.86
C MET A 149 4.97 -4.14 20.88
N ALA A 150 5.41 -3.59 22.01
CA ALA A 150 5.76 -2.16 22.15
C ALA A 150 6.80 -1.69 21.12
N VAL A 151 7.81 -2.53 20.82
CA VAL A 151 8.80 -2.25 19.78
C VAL A 151 8.16 -2.27 18.39
N VAL A 152 7.29 -3.23 18.11
CA VAL A 152 6.56 -3.31 16.84
C VAL A 152 5.65 -2.09 16.64
N ASP A 153 4.94 -1.67 17.68
CA ASP A 153 4.08 -0.47 17.66
C ASP A 153 4.91 0.79 17.38
N TYR A 154 6.08 0.91 18.03
CA TYR A 154 6.99 2.04 17.80
C TYR A 154 7.54 2.06 16.37
N ILE A 155 8.03 0.92 15.86
CA ILE A 155 8.64 0.84 14.52
C ILE A 155 7.58 1.00 13.43
N SER A 156 6.40 0.39 13.57
CA SER A 156 5.30 0.55 12.62
C SER A 156 4.71 1.96 12.59
N GLY A 157 4.85 2.72 13.70
CA GLY A 157 4.50 4.13 13.77
C GLY A 157 5.53 5.09 13.15
N MET A 158 6.68 4.60 12.69
CA MET A 158 7.70 5.43 12.04
C MET A 158 7.29 5.83 10.62
N THR A 159 7.72 7.02 10.19
CA THR A 159 7.76 7.37 8.76
C THR A 159 9.03 6.82 8.11
N ASP A 160 9.02 6.60 6.79
CA ASP A 160 10.18 6.10 6.03
C ASP A 160 11.45 6.93 6.30
N ILE A 161 11.32 8.26 6.32
CA ILE A 161 12.43 9.18 6.58
C ILE A 161 12.96 8.97 7.99
N TYR A 162 12.07 8.90 8.99
CA TYR A 162 12.48 8.74 10.38
C TYR A 162 13.13 7.38 10.64
N ALA A 163 12.61 6.30 10.03
CA ALA A 163 13.22 4.97 10.12
C ALA A 163 14.62 4.96 9.49
N LEU A 164 14.78 5.56 8.30
CA LEU A 164 16.08 5.67 7.64
C LEU A 164 17.08 6.47 8.48
N GLU A 165 16.68 7.62 9.03
CA GLU A 165 17.56 8.44 9.87
C GLU A 165 17.96 7.73 11.15
N THR A 166 17.02 7.05 11.80
CA THR A 166 17.28 6.25 13.00
C THR A 166 18.24 5.11 12.69
N TYR A 167 18.04 4.39 11.58
CA TYR A 167 18.95 3.35 11.13
C TYR A 167 20.36 3.89 10.86
N GLN A 168 20.48 5.01 10.15
CA GLN A 168 21.77 5.65 9.87
C GLN A 168 22.47 6.11 11.16
N LEU A 169 21.72 6.58 12.16
CA LEU A 169 22.23 6.93 13.48
C LEU A 169 22.84 5.69 14.17
N PHE A 170 22.10 4.58 14.23
CA PHE A 170 22.57 3.36 14.87
C PHE A 170 23.76 2.71 14.16
N LYS A 171 23.85 2.85 12.83
CA LYS A 171 24.99 2.37 12.04
C LYS A 171 26.16 3.37 12.01
N GLY A 172 26.04 4.54 12.65
CA GLY A 172 27.09 5.56 12.66
C GLY A 172 27.34 6.23 11.30
N ILE A 173 26.38 6.15 10.38
CA ILE A 173 26.44 6.73 9.04
C ILE A 173 26.13 8.23 9.09
N LYS A 174 25.12 8.60 9.87
CA LYS A 174 24.69 9.99 10.05
C LYS A 174 24.60 10.28 11.54
N LEU A 175 25.45 11.18 12.02
CA LEU A 175 25.33 11.72 13.37
C LEU A 175 24.37 12.92 13.34
N PRO A 176 23.67 13.22 14.45
CA PRO A 176 22.92 14.47 14.57
C PRO A 176 23.89 15.62 14.28
N SER A 177 23.52 16.52 13.39
CA SER A 177 24.29 17.74 13.13
C SER A 177 24.50 18.46 14.46
N LEU A 178 25.77 18.64 14.85
CA LEU A 178 26.20 19.47 15.98
C LEU A 178 25.76 20.92 15.79
#